data_AF-A0A661DC69-F1
#
_entry.id   AF-A0A661DC69-F1
#
_cell.length_a   1.000
_cell.length_b   1.000
_cell.length_c   1.000
_cell.angle_alpha   90.00
_cell.angle_beta   90.00
_cell.angle_gamma   90.00
#
_symmetry.space_group_name_H-M   'P 1'
#
loop_
_entity.id
_entity.type
_entity.pdbx_description
1 polymer ?
#
loop_
_entity_poly.entity_id
_entity_poly.type
_entity_poly.pdbx_seq_one_letter_code
_entity_poly.pdbx_strand_id
1 'polypeptide(L)'
;MQKKSQLSGRLKRASSQKTSKPKPTKTLLECLQETRKGSKIEILQDKLGTSTPQCILIRLYGPVAAVPCFKNRGRGARRYMPNDVTARLQVLDELFLETTRRNKVEFKEIPLFVYVRFSTRGSRRGGNFDPDNALTTIKDWLEPRYKNHKDRGWGVGVTHNDKFITAYAERQDRECDNASMTEIVVRPLDSMTEHLKVFRKQILTIKKWEFD
;
A
#
# COMPACT_ATOMS: atom_id res chain seq x y z
N MET A 1 34.05 3.16 64.97
CA MET A 1 33.76 4.11 63.86
C MET A 1 34.98 4.18 62.94
N GLN A 2 34.97 3.48 61.80
CA GLN A 2 35.94 3.68 60.72
C GLN A 2 35.21 3.51 59.38
N LYS A 3 34.99 4.61 58.67
CA LYS A 3 34.46 4.62 57.30
C LYS A 3 35.62 4.35 56.34
N LYS A 4 35.68 3.16 55.75
CA LYS A 4 36.52 2.91 54.56
C LYS A 4 35.75 3.36 53.32
N SER A 5 36.28 4.37 52.64
CA SER A 5 35.82 4.81 51.32
C SER A 5 36.24 3.77 50.28
N GLN A 6 35.28 3.32 49.46
CA GLN A 6 35.56 2.53 48.27
C GLN A 6 35.24 3.40 47.05
N LEU A 7 36.30 3.96 46.49
CA LEU A 7 36.40 4.56 45.16
C LEU A 7 37.25 3.62 44.30
N SER A 8 36.65 2.88 43.38
CA SER A 8 37.24 2.48 42.09
C SER A 8 36.14 1.76 41.30
N GLY A 9 35.77 2.24 40.12
CA GLY A 9 36.42 1.83 38.88
C GLY A 9 35.36 1.64 37.80
N ARG A 10 34.66 2.71 37.41
CA ARG A 10 33.73 2.68 36.27
C ARG A 10 34.55 2.76 34.98
N LEU A 11 35.02 1.61 34.51
CA LEU A 11 35.59 1.43 33.18
C LEU A 11 34.56 1.86 32.12
N LYS A 12 34.75 3.06 31.55
CA LYS A 12 34.04 3.51 30.35
C LYS A 12 34.47 2.60 29.19
N ARG A 13 33.65 1.59 28.86
CA ARG A 13 33.78 0.88 27.59
C ARG A 13 33.55 1.89 26.46
N ALA A 14 34.62 2.29 25.80
CA ALA A 14 34.55 3.01 24.54
C ALA A 14 33.84 2.10 23.54
N SER A 15 32.56 2.35 23.29
CA SER A 15 31.83 1.72 22.19
C SER A 15 32.46 2.23 20.90
N SER A 16 33.35 1.44 20.31
CA SER A 16 33.91 1.69 18.99
C SER A 16 32.76 1.66 17.97
N GLN A 17 32.14 2.82 17.74
CA GLN A 17 31.17 3.01 16.67
C GLN A 17 31.91 2.79 15.35
N LYS A 18 31.80 1.58 14.80
CA LYS A 18 32.21 1.30 13.42
C LYS A 18 31.38 2.21 12.52
N THR A 19 31.99 3.28 12.04
CA THR A 19 31.45 4.16 11.01
C THR A 19 31.44 3.37 9.70
N SER A 20 30.41 2.54 9.51
CA SER A 20 30.20 1.87 8.22
C SER A 20 30.00 2.96 7.17
N LYS A 21 30.87 2.99 6.15
CA LYS A 21 30.73 3.90 5.01
C LYS A 21 29.29 3.84 4.48
N PRO A 22 28.65 4.98 4.19
CA PRO A 22 27.30 4.99 3.64
C PRO A 22 27.29 4.17 2.35
N LYS A 23 26.39 3.18 2.26
CA LYS A 23 26.21 2.41 1.02
C LYS A 23 25.79 3.37 -0.10
N PRO A 24 26.31 3.21 -1.33
CA PRO A 24 25.87 4.02 -2.46
C PRO A 24 24.35 3.89 -2.64
N THR A 25 23.68 5.03 -2.83
CA THR A 25 22.25 5.08 -3.09
C THR A 25 21.97 4.55 -4.48
N LYS A 26 21.07 3.57 -4.60
CA LYS A 26 20.65 3.04 -5.91
C LYS A 26 20.03 4.13 -6.78
N THR A 27 20.37 4.10 -8.05
CA THR A 27 19.75 4.94 -9.08
C THR A 27 18.29 4.53 -9.29
N LEU A 28 17.48 5.42 -9.88
CA LEU A 28 16.09 5.10 -10.21
C LEU A 28 16.00 3.91 -11.18
N LEU A 29 16.90 3.84 -12.16
CA LEU A 29 16.93 2.76 -13.15
C LEU A 29 17.18 1.40 -12.51
N GLU A 30 18.13 1.30 -11.58
CA GLU A 30 18.38 0.07 -10.83
C GLU A 30 17.16 -0.33 -10.01
N CYS A 31 16.52 0.64 -9.32
CA CYS A 31 15.29 0.40 -8.57
C CYS A 31 14.14 -0.09 -9.47
N LEU A 32 14.00 0.46 -10.68
CA LEU A 32 13.00 0.04 -11.66
C LEU A 32 13.23 -1.41 -12.09
N GLN A 33 14.45 -1.74 -12.51
CA GLN A 33 14.80 -3.10 -12.95
C GLN A 33 14.61 -4.13 -11.83
N GLU A 34 15.06 -3.83 -10.63
CA GLU A 34 14.88 -4.71 -9.46
C GLU A 34 13.42 -4.88 -9.09
N THR A 35 12.64 -3.80 -9.11
CA THR A 35 11.21 -3.86 -8.76
C THR A 35 10.42 -4.61 -9.84
N ARG A 36 10.74 -4.40 -11.12
CA ARG A 36 10.09 -5.11 -12.22
C ARG A 36 10.40 -6.60 -12.20
N LYS A 37 11.63 -6.99 -11.85
CA LYS A 37 12.05 -8.39 -11.79
C LYS A 37 11.25 -9.18 -10.74
N GLY A 38 10.41 -10.10 -11.21
CA GLY A 38 9.57 -10.94 -10.34
C GLY A 38 8.30 -10.27 -9.85
N SER A 39 7.98 -9.06 -10.33
CA SER A 39 6.68 -8.44 -10.12
C SER A 39 5.67 -8.90 -11.15
N LYS A 40 4.42 -9.08 -10.72
CA LYS A 40 3.29 -9.43 -11.59
C LYS A 40 2.04 -8.73 -11.08
N ILE A 41 1.14 -8.39 -12.00
CA ILE A 41 -0.22 -7.99 -11.69
C ILE A 41 -1.20 -8.97 -12.35
N GLU A 42 -2.30 -9.25 -11.66
CA GLU A 42 -3.46 -9.92 -12.25
C GLU A 42 -4.68 -9.01 -12.04
N ILE A 43 -5.50 -8.87 -13.08
CA ILE A 43 -6.69 -8.04 -13.05
C ILE A 43 -7.86 -8.86 -13.56
N LEU A 44 -8.83 -9.08 -12.69
CA LEU A 44 -10.10 -9.74 -13.00
C LEU A 44 -11.21 -8.70 -12.94
N GLN A 45 -12.09 -8.71 -13.94
CA GLN A 45 -13.19 -7.77 -14.05
C GLN A 45 -14.48 -8.54 -14.23
N ASP A 46 -15.47 -8.20 -13.41
CA ASP A 46 -16.84 -8.66 -13.60
C ASP A 46 -17.66 -7.57 -14.29
N LYS A 47 -18.19 -7.89 -15.47
CA LYS A 47 -19.01 -7.01 -16.31
C LYS A 47 -20.30 -7.76 -16.63
N LEU A 48 -21.29 -7.67 -15.75
CA LEU A 48 -22.62 -8.28 -15.92
C LEU A 48 -23.44 -7.54 -17.01
N GLY A 49 -22.96 -7.56 -18.26
CA GLY A 49 -23.61 -6.92 -19.42
C GLY A 49 -23.57 -5.39 -19.42
N THR A 50 -22.93 -4.76 -18.43
CA THR A 50 -22.80 -3.30 -18.32
C THR A 50 -21.47 -2.81 -18.89
N SER A 51 -21.45 -1.57 -19.39
CA SER A 51 -20.22 -0.90 -19.85
C SER A 51 -19.26 -0.57 -18.70
N THR A 52 -19.81 -0.35 -17.50
CA THR A 52 -19.06 -0.16 -16.26
C THR A 52 -18.91 -1.52 -15.54
N PRO A 53 -17.73 -1.88 -15.02
CA PRO A 53 -17.57 -3.11 -14.23
C PRO A 53 -18.39 -3.07 -12.93
N GLN A 54 -18.79 -4.22 -12.43
CA GLN A 54 -19.44 -4.40 -11.11
C GLN A 54 -18.42 -4.68 -10.01
N CYS A 55 -17.29 -5.28 -10.39
CA CYS A 55 -16.19 -5.58 -9.50
C CYS A 55 -14.88 -5.63 -10.31
N ILE A 56 -13.81 -5.11 -9.70
CA ILE A 56 -12.45 -5.27 -10.18
C ILE A 56 -11.63 -5.84 -9.05
N LEU A 57 -11.01 -6.97 -9.31
CA LEU A 57 -10.06 -7.59 -8.41
C LEU A 57 -8.67 -7.46 -9.01
N ILE A 58 -7.79 -6.76 -8.31
CA ILE A 58 -6.40 -6.56 -8.68
C ILE A 58 -5.53 -7.30 -7.67
N ARG A 59 -4.65 -8.17 -8.15
CA ARG A 59 -3.67 -8.88 -7.32
C ARG A 59 -2.27 -8.47 -7.72
N LEU A 60 -1.50 -8.01 -6.74
CA LEU A 60 -0.13 -7.59 -6.89
C LEU A 60 0.78 -8.66 -6.29
N TYR A 61 1.79 -9.09 -7.04
CA TYR A 61 2.75 -10.10 -6.63
C TYR A 61 4.18 -9.58 -6.67
N GLY A 62 5.03 -10.14 -5.82
CA GLY A 62 6.46 -9.83 -5.81
C GLY A 62 6.75 -8.43 -5.23
N PRO A 63 7.81 -7.75 -5.70
CA PRO A 63 8.21 -6.45 -5.18
C PRO A 63 7.13 -5.36 -5.21
N VAL A 64 6.24 -5.33 -6.22
CA VAL A 64 5.13 -4.36 -6.29
C VAL A 64 4.02 -4.61 -5.27
N ALA A 65 3.91 -5.82 -4.72
CA ALA A 65 2.95 -6.11 -3.65
C ALA A 65 3.24 -5.30 -2.37
N ALA A 66 4.48 -4.87 -2.18
CA ALA A 66 4.90 -4.04 -1.06
C ALA A 66 4.49 -2.56 -1.25
N VAL A 67 3.19 -2.27 -1.21
CA VAL A 67 2.67 -0.91 -1.43
C VAL A 67 3.33 0.08 -0.44
N PRO A 68 3.90 1.21 -0.91
CA PRO A 68 4.64 2.11 -0.06
C PRO A 68 3.72 2.96 0.83
N CYS A 69 4.10 3.16 2.10
CA CYS A 69 3.41 4.06 3.04
C CYS A 69 4.02 5.48 2.95
N PHE A 70 3.64 6.28 1.95
CA PHE A 70 4.32 7.56 1.67
C PHE A 70 3.62 8.81 2.21
N LYS A 71 2.28 8.84 2.30
CA LYS A 71 1.54 10.11 2.36
C LYS A 71 1.67 10.92 3.67
N ASN A 72 1.95 10.28 4.83
CA ASN A 72 2.06 10.99 6.12
C ASN A 72 3.48 11.16 6.69
N ARG A 73 4.55 10.93 5.91
CA ARG A 73 5.91 11.23 6.39
C ARG A 73 6.19 12.74 6.38
N GLY A 74 5.80 13.43 7.46
CA GLY A 74 6.32 14.74 7.87
C GLY A 74 5.90 15.96 7.03
N ARG A 75 5.33 16.97 7.67
CA ARG A 75 5.19 18.33 7.12
C ARG A 75 6.48 19.10 7.41
N GLY A 76 7.48 19.03 6.53
CA GLY A 76 8.71 19.81 6.67
C GLY A 76 9.78 19.43 5.66
N ALA A 77 10.23 20.43 4.88
CA ALA A 77 11.24 20.37 3.82
C ALA A 77 10.90 19.49 2.58
N ARG A 78 11.42 19.91 1.42
CA ARG A 78 11.11 19.39 0.07
C ARG A 78 11.03 17.86 0.07
N ARG A 79 9.82 17.32 -0.13
CA ARG A 79 9.52 15.89 -0.15
C ARG A 79 10.04 15.26 -1.44
N TYR A 80 11.35 15.00 -1.50
CA TYR A 80 11.86 14.13 -2.54
C TYR A 80 11.32 12.72 -2.30
N MET A 81 10.56 12.19 -3.26
CA MET A 81 10.11 10.81 -3.21
C MET A 81 11.33 9.90 -3.44
N PRO A 82 11.64 8.96 -2.53
CA PRO A 82 12.76 8.05 -2.71
C PRO A 82 12.65 7.25 -4.02
N ASN A 83 13.80 7.00 -4.69
CA ASN A 83 13.86 6.28 -5.95
C ASN A 83 13.17 4.90 -5.91
N ASP A 84 13.25 4.19 -4.79
CA ASP A 84 12.61 2.88 -4.61
C ASP A 84 11.08 2.98 -4.53
N VAL A 85 10.54 4.06 -3.96
CA VAL A 85 9.10 4.35 -3.95
C VAL A 85 8.63 4.73 -5.36
N THR A 86 9.33 5.67 -6.00
CA THR A 86 9.02 6.13 -7.36
C THR A 86 9.04 4.96 -8.36
N ALA A 87 10.11 4.14 -8.33
CA ALA A 87 10.23 2.97 -9.18
C ALA A 87 9.07 2.00 -8.99
N ARG A 88 8.63 1.78 -7.75
CA ARG A 88 7.52 0.86 -7.48
C ARG A 88 6.19 1.35 -8.04
N LEU A 89 5.90 2.63 -7.91
CA LEU A 89 4.69 3.23 -8.49
C LEU A 89 4.73 3.18 -10.02
N GLN A 90 5.87 3.48 -10.63
CA GLN A 90 6.03 3.40 -12.09
C GLN A 90 5.89 1.98 -12.63
N VAL A 91 6.54 0.99 -11.99
CA VAL A 91 6.39 -0.42 -12.40
C VAL A 91 4.96 -0.90 -12.21
N LEU A 92 4.28 -0.44 -11.15
CA LEU A 92 2.87 -0.77 -10.91
C LEU A 92 1.97 -0.23 -12.03
N ASP A 93 2.17 1.01 -12.46
CA ASP A 93 1.47 1.60 -13.61
C ASP A 93 1.74 0.84 -14.91
N GLU A 94 3.01 0.56 -15.21
CA GLU A 94 3.42 -0.18 -16.41
C GLU A 94 2.73 -1.55 -16.47
N LEU A 95 2.78 -2.31 -15.38
CA LEU A 95 2.15 -3.62 -15.27
C LEU A 95 0.64 -3.53 -15.46
N PHE A 96 0.00 -2.54 -14.83
CA PHE A 96 -1.43 -2.33 -14.97
C PHE A 96 -1.79 -2.04 -16.43
N LEU A 97 -1.16 -1.04 -17.04
CA LEU A 97 -1.42 -0.64 -18.42
C LEU A 97 -1.17 -1.77 -19.40
N GLU A 98 -0.11 -2.57 -19.21
CA GLU A 98 0.17 -3.78 -19.99
C GLU A 98 -0.96 -4.81 -19.91
N THR A 99 -1.48 -5.04 -18.71
CA THR A 99 -2.55 -6.01 -18.45
C THR A 99 -3.90 -5.53 -18.98
N THR A 100 -4.12 -4.22 -19.01
CA THR A 100 -5.39 -3.60 -19.42
C THR A 100 -5.41 -3.06 -20.83
N ARG A 101 -4.35 -3.23 -21.63
CA ARG A 101 -4.23 -2.62 -22.99
C ARG A 101 -5.48 -2.79 -23.86
N ARG A 102 -6.17 -3.94 -23.75
CA ARG A 102 -7.35 -4.27 -24.55
C ARG A 102 -8.68 -3.99 -23.85
N ASN A 103 -8.66 -3.83 -22.53
CA ASN A 103 -9.85 -3.74 -21.70
C ASN A 103 -9.76 -2.50 -20.84
N LYS A 104 -10.51 -1.45 -21.19
CA LYS A 104 -10.60 -0.25 -20.36
C LYS A 104 -11.16 -0.59 -18.98
N VAL A 105 -10.52 -0.06 -17.95
CA VAL A 105 -10.75 -0.37 -16.54
C VAL A 105 -11.06 0.93 -15.81
N GLU A 106 -12.30 1.35 -15.85
CA GLU A 106 -12.70 2.65 -15.32
C GLU A 106 -14.13 2.58 -14.78
N PHE A 107 -14.36 3.22 -13.64
CA PHE A 107 -15.68 3.34 -13.01
C PHE A 107 -16.38 4.69 -13.26
N LYS A 108 -15.81 5.58 -14.08
CA LYS A 108 -16.28 6.96 -14.30
C LYS A 108 -16.40 7.72 -12.96
N GLU A 109 -17.34 8.66 -12.86
CA GLU A 109 -17.59 9.49 -11.67
C GLU A 109 -18.62 8.88 -10.71
N ILE A 110 -18.46 7.61 -10.35
CA ILE A 110 -19.35 6.97 -9.36
C ILE A 110 -18.64 6.80 -8.01
N PRO A 111 -19.39 6.83 -6.88
CA PRO A 111 -18.85 6.44 -5.58
C PRO A 111 -18.35 4.99 -5.58
N LEU A 112 -17.17 4.76 -5.02
CA LEU A 112 -16.52 3.46 -4.96
C LEU A 112 -16.27 3.01 -3.54
N PHE A 113 -16.37 1.70 -3.33
CA PHE A 113 -15.79 1.02 -2.19
C PHE A 113 -14.49 0.32 -2.63
N VAL A 114 -13.41 0.58 -1.90
CA VAL A 114 -12.09 -0.05 -2.12
C VAL A 114 -11.69 -0.83 -0.88
N TYR A 115 -11.52 -2.13 -1.05
CA TYR A 115 -10.96 -2.99 -0.02
C TYR A 115 -9.53 -3.36 -0.39
N VAL A 116 -8.61 -3.28 0.57
CA VAL A 116 -7.21 -3.67 0.35
C VAL A 116 -6.72 -4.60 1.45
N ARG A 117 -6.21 -5.77 1.05
CA ARG A 117 -5.50 -6.68 1.93
C ARG A 117 -4.01 -6.64 1.58
N PHE A 118 -3.22 -6.08 2.49
CA PHE A 118 -1.79 -5.82 2.23
C PHE A 118 -0.88 -6.99 2.57
N SER A 119 0.08 -7.25 1.68
CA SER A 119 1.25 -8.09 1.95
C SER A 119 2.11 -7.51 3.08
N THR A 120 2.59 -8.39 3.96
CA THR A 120 3.50 -8.00 5.05
C THR A 120 4.98 -8.18 4.73
N ARG A 121 5.32 -8.80 3.59
CA ARG A 121 6.70 -9.19 3.25
C ARG A 121 7.58 -7.99 2.85
N GLY A 122 6.97 -6.85 2.52
CA GLY A 122 7.63 -5.61 2.08
C GLY A 122 8.12 -4.67 3.19
N SER A 123 7.63 -4.81 4.42
CA SER A 123 7.95 -3.85 5.50
C SER A 123 9.30 -4.11 6.20
N ARG A 124 10.18 -4.93 5.60
CA ARG A 124 11.43 -5.44 6.20
C ARG A 124 12.44 -4.39 6.67
N ARG A 125 12.26 -3.11 6.37
CA ARG A 125 13.11 -2.03 6.92
C ARG A 125 12.49 -1.40 8.16
N GLY A 126 12.28 -2.17 9.23
CA GLY A 126 12.11 -1.68 10.62
C GLY A 126 11.08 -0.56 10.87
N GLY A 127 10.25 -0.22 9.90
CA GLY A 127 9.27 0.85 9.96
C GLY A 127 7.91 0.24 10.17
N ASN A 128 7.12 0.88 11.03
CA ASN A 128 5.72 0.52 11.24
C ASN A 128 5.01 0.61 9.89
N PHE A 129 4.65 -0.54 9.33
CA PHE A 129 3.72 -0.60 8.21
C PHE A 129 2.39 -0.06 8.73
N ASP A 130 1.90 0.98 8.08
CA ASP A 130 0.66 1.66 8.43
C ASP A 130 -0.33 1.42 7.27
N PRO A 131 -1.36 0.57 7.49
CA PRO A 131 -2.36 0.26 6.49
C PRO A 131 -3.08 1.51 5.96
N ASP A 132 -3.31 2.53 6.77
CA ASP A 132 -4.03 3.75 6.33
C ASP A 132 -3.17 4.58 5.38
N ASN A 133 -1.87 4.65 5.67
CA ASN A 133 -0.91 5.29 4.77
C ASN A 133 -0.78 4.55 3.44
N ALA A 134 -0.70 3.22 3.47
CA ALA A 134 -0.63 2.39 2.26
C ALA A 134 -1.94 2.47 1.47
N LEU A 135 -3.09 2.47 2.15
CA LEU A 135 -4.42 2.62 1.57
C LEU A 135 -4.53 3.95 0.84
N THR A 136 -4.00 5.01 1.44
CA THR A 136 -4.03 6.31 0.78
C THR A 136 -3.17 6.33 -0.47
N THR A 137 -2.05 5.60 -0.51
CA THR A 137 -1.27 5.40 -1.73
C THR A 137 -2.05 4.62 -2.79
N ILE A 138 -2.82 3.58 -2.43
CA ILE A 138 -3.69 2.89 -3.39
C ILE A 138 -4.78 3.81 -3.94
N LYS A 139 -5.47 4.56 -3.07
CA LYS A 139 -6.47 5.54 -3.49
C LYS A 139 -5.89 6.54 -4.50
N ASP A 140 -4.68 7.03 -4.21
CA ASP A 140 -3.95 7.97 -5.05
C ASP A 140 -3.55 7.37 -6.40
N TRP A 141 -3.11 6.11 -6.39
CA TRP A 141 -2.73 5.37 -7.58
C TRP A 141 -3.92 5.05 -8.50
N LEU A 142 -5.10 4.78 -7.93
CA LEU A 142 -6.32 4.53 -8.71
C LEU A 142 -6.82 5.78 -9.47
N GLU A 143 -6.36 6.98 -9.11
CA GLU A 143 -6.63 8.22 -9.87
C GLU A 143 -5.88 8.27 -11.20
N PRO A 144 -6.26 9.15 -12.14
CA PRO A 144 -5.48 9.35 -13.36
C PRO A 144 -4.12 9.97 -13.06
N ARG A 145 -3.12 9.58 -13.87
CA ARG A 145 -1.79 10.19 -13.87
C ARG A 145 -1.80 11.69 -14.13
N TYR A 146 -2.68 12.13 -15.02
CA TYR A 146 -2.87 13.55 -15.32
C TYR A 146 -4.10 14.07 -14.58
N LYS A 147 -3.90 15.01 -13.66
CA LYS A 147 -4.97 15.64 -12.87
C LYS A 147 -4.74 17.15 -12.82
N ASN A 148 -5.77 17.96 -13.12
CA ASN A 148 -5.69 19.43 -13.13
C ASN A 148 -4.50 19.96 -13.97
N HIS A 149 -4.30 19.42 -15.18
CA HIS A 149 -3.20 19.76 -16.10
C HIS A 149 -1.78 19.51 -15.57
N LYS A 150 -1.62 18.71 -14.51
CA LYS A 150 -0.31 18.32 -13.97
C LYS A 150 -0.09 16.82 -14.13
N ASP A 151 1.09 16.46 -14.63
CA ASP A 151 1.57 15.07 -14.60
C ASP A 151 2.07 14.77 -13.19
N ARG A 152 1.47 13.77 -12.55
CA ARG A 152 1.86 13.30 -11.22
C ARG A 152 3.02 12.31 -11.28
N GLY A 153 3.30 11.75 -12.45
CA GLY A 153 4.29 10.71 -12.65
C GLY A 153 3.78 9.29 -12.36
N TRP A 154 2.61 9.14 -11.73
CA TRP A 154 1.94 7.86 -11.53
C TRP A 154 0.41 7.98 -11.53
N GLY A 155 -0.30 6.88 -11.81
CA GLY A 155 -1.75 6.74 -11.69
C GLY A 155 -2.40 6.03 -12.88
N VAL A 156 -3.42 5.21 -12.62
CA VAL A 156 -4.03 4.31 -13.62
C VAL A 156 -5.41 4.72 -14.10
N GLY A 157 -6.05 5.71 -13.46
CA GLY A 157 -7.33 6.25 -13.92
C GLY A 157 -8.52 5.28 -13.81
N VAL A 158 -8.54 4.45 -12.77
CA VAL A 158 -9.70 3.60 -12.44
C VAL A 158 -10.86 4.45 -11.90
N THR A 159 -10.54 5.52 -11.17
CA THR A 159 -11.48 6.54 -10.70
C THR A 159 -11.01 7.93 -11.10
N HIS A 160 -11.93 8.89 -11.22
CA HIS A 160 -11.57 10.28 -11.48
C HIS A 160 -10.98 10.98 -10.24
N ASN A 161 -11.46 10.62 -9.03
CA ASN A 161 -11.09 11.32 -7.80
C ASN A 161 -11.26 10.44 -6.56
N ASP A 162 -10.26 10.45 -5.67
CA ASP A 162 -10.16 9.70 -4.43
C ASP A 162 -11.17 10.15 -3.38
N LYS A 163 -11.76 11.34 -3.55
CA LYS A 163 -12.89 11.84 -2.75
C LYS A 163 -14.13 10.95 -2.87
N PHE A 164 -14.28 10.24 -3.98
CA PHE A 164 -15.39 9.31 -4.21
C PHE A 164 -15.11 7.90 -3.69
N ILE A 165 -13.94 7.67 -3.08
CA ILE A 165 -13.55 6.36 -2.57
C ILE A 165 -13.78 6.30 -1.05
N THR A 166 -14.73 5.47 -0.65
CA THR A 166 -14.77 4.85 0.69
C THR A 166 -13.86 3.64 0.68
N ALA A 167 -12.99 3.48 1.68
CA ALA A 167 -12.06 2.37 1.66
C ALA A 167 -11.81 1.75 3.03
N TYR A 168 -11.47 0.46 3.02
CA TYR A 168 -11.06 -0.31 4.18
C TYR A 168 -9.76 -1.06 3.83
N ALA A 169 -8.82 -1.08 4.76
CA ALA A 169 -7.59 -1.82 4.62
C ALA A 169 -7.40 -2.76 5.80
N GLU A 170 -6.89 -3.95 5.50
CA GLU A 170 -6.39 -4.87 6.49
C GLU A 170 -4.96 -5.30 6.15
N ARG A 171 -4.25 -5.68 7.21
CA ARG A 171 -2.92 -6.27 7.09
C ARG A 171 -3.08 -7.78 7.10
N GLN A 172 -2.52 -8.47 6.11
CA GLN A 172 -2.54 -9.93 6.12
C GLN A 172 -1.61 -10.46 7.21
N ASP A 173 -2.09 -11.39 8.04
CA ASP A 173 -1.26 -12.02 9.05
C ASP A 173 -0.10 -12.80 8.42
N ARG A 174 1.01 -12.86 9.16
CA ARG A 174 2.28 -13.44 8.68
C ARG A 174 2.21 -14.95 8.41
N GLU A 175 1.22 -15.63 8.97
CA GLU A 175 1.07 -17.09 8.91
C GLU A 175 0.40 -17.60 7.64
N CYS A 176 -0.12 -16.72 6.79
CA CYS A 176 -0.70 -17.14 5.52
C CYS A 176 0.38 -17.34 4.44
N ASP A 177 0.34 -18.48 3.73
CA ASP A 177 1.24 -18.81 2.61
C ASP A 177 1.25 -17.74 1.49
N ASN A 178 0.18 -16.94 1.40
CA ASN A 178 0.01 -15.85 0.45
C ASN A 178 0.60 -14.49 0.89
N ALA A 179 1.38 -14.44 1.99
CA ALA A 179 1.91 -13.19 2.56
C ALA A 179 2.78 -12.33 1.60
N SER A 180 3.06 -12.80 0.38
CA SER A 180 3.74 -12.06 -0.71
C SER A 180 2.80 -11.38 -1.71
N MET A 181 1.49 -11.34 -1.45
CA MET A 181 0.49 -10.77 -2.36
C MET A 181 -0.26 -9.63 -1.68
N THR A 182 -0.53 -8.55 -2.43
CA THR A 182 -1.50 -7.53 -2.03
C THR A 182 -2.72 -7.64 -2.93
N GLU A 183 -3.90 -7.67 -2.33
CA GLU A 183 -5.18 -7.76 -3.04
C GLU A 183 -5.95 -6.47 -2.90
N ILE A 184 -6.46 -5.95 -4.02
CA ILE A 184 -7.25 -4.72 -4.08
C ILE A 184 -8.56 -5.07 -4.77
N VAL A 185 -9.67 -4.86 -4.08
CA VAL A 185 -11.02 -5.05 -4.61
C VAL A 185 -11.67 -3.69 -4.75
N VAL A 186 -12.15 -3.36 -5.94
CA VAL A 186 -12.83 -2.11 -6.26
C VAL A 186 -14.24 -2.42 -6.74
N ARG A 187 -15.25 -1.81 -6.12
CA ARG A 187 -16.67 -1.97 -6.47
C ARG A 187 -17.41 -0.64 -6.39
N PRO A 188 -18.54 -0.47 -7.11
CA PRO A 188 -19.46 0.64 -6.85
C PRO A 188 -19.94 0.60 -5.39
N LEU A 189 -19.95 1.74 -4.70
CA LEU A 189 -20.35 1.81 -3.29
C LEU A 189 -21.79 1.34 -3.07
N ASP A 190 -22.70 1.67 -4.00
CA ASP A 190 -24.10 1.27 -3.91
C ASP A 190 -24.26 -0.25 -3.93
N SER A 191 -23.40 -0.97 -4.66
CA SER A 191 -23.39 -2.45 -4.68
C SER A 191 -22.97 -3.07 -3.36
N MET A 192 -22.35 -2.30 -2.46
CA MET A 192 -21.95 -2.75 -1.13
C MET A 192 -23.07 -2.61 -0.10
N THR A 193 -24.12 -1.81 -0.34
CA THR A 193 -25.15 -1.55 0.68
C THR A 193 -25.84 -2.82 1.17
N GLU A 194 -26.15 -3.78 0.29
CA GLU A 194 -26.70 -5.08 0.68
C GLU A 194 -25.69 -5.94 1.46
N HIS A 195 -24.43 -5.99 1.01
CA HIS A 195 -23.37 -6.73 1.72
C HIS A 195 -23.02 -6.11 3.07
N LEU A 196 -23.04 -4.78 3.19
CA LEU A 196 -22.79 -4.04 4.42
C LEU A 196 -23.96 -4.16 5.41
N LYS A 197 -25.21 -4.27 4.95
CA LYS A 197 -26.35 -4.62 5.81
C LYS A 197 -26.14 -5.99 6.45
N VAL A 198 -25.72 -6.99 5.67
CA VAL A 198 -25.40 -8.34 6.15
C VAL A 198 -24.19 -8.33 7.10
N PHE A 199 -23.11 -7.65 6.72
CA PHE A 199 -21.89 -7.54 7.52
C PHE A 199 -22.13 -6.79 8.84
N ARG A 200 -22.91 -5.71 8.83
CA ARG A 200 -23.34 -4.99 10.04
C ARG A 200 -24.17 -5.87 10.96
N LYS A 201 -25.08 -6.68 10.41
CA LYS A 201 -25.86 -7.66 11.18
C LYS A 201 -24.94 -8.71 11.83
N GLN A 202 -23.93 -9.19 11.12
CA GLN A 202 -22.94 -10.13 11.64
C GLN A 202 -22.05 -9.52 12.73
N ILE A 203 -21.53 -8.30 12.55
CA ILE A 203 -20.75 -7.60 13.59
C ILE A 203 -21.59 -7.34 14.84
N LEU A 204 -22.84 -6.92 14.69
CA LEU A 204 -23.74 -6.72 15.83
C LEU A 204 -24.08 -8.04 16.53
N THR A 205 -24.08 -9.16 15.79
CA THR A 205 -24.28 -10.50 16.37
C THR A 205 -23.03 -10.92 17.17
N ILE A 206 -21.83 -10.72 16.63
CA ILE A 206 -20.56 -11.03 17.33
C ILE A 206 -20.44 -10.19 18.61
N LYS A 207 -20.74 -8.90 18.55
CA LYS A 207 -20.73 -8.03 19.75
C LYS A 207 -21.77 -8.41 20.79
N LYS A 208 -22.83 -9.14 20.42
CA LYS A 208 -23.82 -9.64 21.38
C LYS A 208 -23.30 -10.87 22.15
N TRP A 209 -22.40 -11.65 21.53
CA TRP A 209 -21.77 -12.81 22.15
C TRP A 209 -20.57 -12.47 23.06
N GLU A 210 -19.99 -11.27 22.93
CA GLU A 210 -18.88 -10.83 23.78
C GLU A 210 -19.35 -10.15 25.09
N PHE A 211 -20.66 -9.98 25.28
CA PHE A 211 -21.25 -9.28 26.44
C PHE A 211 -22.39 -10.06 27.14
N ASP A 212 -22.65 -11.31 26.74
CA ASP A 212 -23.48 -12.28 27.46
C ASP A 212 -22.57 -13.39 28.03
#